data_AF-A0AAD7W742-F1
#
_entry.id   AF-A0AAD7W742-F1
#
_cell.length_a   1.000
_cell.length_b   1.000
_cell.length_c   1.000
_cell.angle_alpha   90.00
_cell.angle_beta   90.00
_cell.angle_gamma   90.00
#
_symmetry.space_group_name_H-M   'P 1'
#
loop_
_entity.id
_entity.type
_entity.pdbx_description
1 polymer ?
#
loop_
_entity_poly.entity_id
_entity_poly.type
_entity_poly.pdbx_seq_one_letter_code
_entity_poly.pdbx_strand_id
1 'polypeptide(L)'
;MGTFNANTVREDARLAELAHCAEERGVEILGVQEHRRVHHDPIAYCRVGGCSFITSSAWRNKAQAATGGVGLMLSSRVRRALRRAYQHTERILIANFDGNPVTTVMVVYSPTNVALVEDVEKFYEDLRTAIWDVPTHNFLARRESTGATRQTVVLVPPWGTA
;
A
#
# COMPACT_ATOMS: atom_id res chain seq x y z
N MET A 1 -2.01 5.57 11.38
CA MET A 1 -1.76 4.76 10.15
C MET A 1 -2.58 3.49 10.27
N GLY A 2 -3.20 3.03 9.19
CA GLY A 2 -4.02 1.83 9.18
C GLY A 2 -3.88 1.04 7.89
N THR A 3 -4.45 -0.16 7.88
CA THR A 3 -4.43 -1.09 6.75
C THR A 3 -5.83 -1.63 6.54
N PHE A 4 -6.27 -1.70 5.29
CA PHE A 4 -7.62 -2.15 4.98
C PHE A 4 -7.62 -3.00 3.71
N ASN A 5 -7.93 -4.28 3.86
CA ASN A 5 -8.29 -5.11 2.72
C ASN A 5 -9.73 -4.77 2.36
N ALA A 6 -9.90 -4.08 1.23
CA ALA A 6 -11.19 -3.57 0.85
C ALA A 6 -12.07 -4.60 0.13
N ASN A 7 -11.51 -5.72 -0.32
CA ASN A 7 -12.09 -6.70 -1.26
C ASN A 7 -12.55 -6.11 -2.60
N THR A 8 -13.11 -4.90 -2.66
CA THR A 8 -13.37 -4.13 -3.87
C THR A 8 -13.57 -2.65 -3.51
N VAL A 9 -12.85 -1.76 -4.20
CA VAL A 9 -13.12 -0.30 -4.21
C VAL A 9 -13.12 0.19 -5.66
N ARG A 10 -13.81 -0.58 -6.52
CA ARG A 10 -13.90 -0.27 -7.94
C ARG A 10 -14.81 0.91 -8.22
N GLU A 11 -15.88 1.03 -7.44
CA GLU A 11 -16.89 2.07 -7.55
C GLU A 11 -16.43 3.34 -6.82
N ASP A 12 -16.65 4.49 -7.44
CA ASP A 12 -16.24 5.78 -6.87
C ASP A 12 -17.03 6.12 -5.59
N ALA A 13 -18.27 5.64 -5.45
CA ALA A 13 -19.05 5.79 -4.23
C ALA A 13 -18.39 5.10 -3.03
N ARG A 14 -17.95 3.84 -3.18
CA ARG A 14 -17.21 3.11 -2.13
C ARG A 14 -15.87 3.76 -1.82
N LEU A 15 -15.21 4.33 -2.82
CA LEU A 15 -13.97 5.07 -2.60
C LEU A 15 -14.21 6.35 -1.79
N ALA A 16 -15.31 7.04 -2.05
CA ALA A 16 -15.71 8.23 -1.29
C ALA A 16 -16.09 7.88 0.15
N GLU A 17 -16.81 6.77 0.38
CA GLU A 17 -17.09 6.25 1.72
C GLU A 17 -15.80 5.91 2.47
N LEU A 18 -14.87 5.21 1.82
CA LEU A 18 -13.57 4.87 2.42
C LEU A 18 -12.78 6.13 2.80
N ALA A 19 -12.76 7.14 1.92
CA ALA A 19 -12.11 8.43 2.19
C ALA A 19 -12.77 9.14 3.36
N HIS A 20 -14.11 9.16 3.42
CA HIS A 20 -14.85 9.75 4.53
C HIS A 20 -14.54 9.05 5.86
N CYS A 21 -14.57 7.71 5.90
CA CYS A 21 -14.23 6.95 7.10
C CYS A 21 -12.77 7.15 7.53
N ALA A 22 -11.84 7.29 6.58
CA ALA A 22 -10.44 7.57 6.89
C ALA A 22 -10.28 8.97 7.53
N GLU A 23 -10.97 9.98 7.01
CA GLU A 23 -10.97 11.34 7.54
C GLU A 23 -11.62 11.41 8.92
N GLU A 24 -12.81 10.84 9.09
CA GLU A 24 -13.56 10.82 10.35
C GLU A 24 -12.75 10.18 11.49
N ARG A 25 -11.99 9.12 11.17
CA ARG A 25 -11.15 8.40 12.14
C ARG A 25 -9.76 9.02 12.32
N GLY A 26 -9.45 10.12 11.63
CA GLY A 26 -8.14 10.76 11.69
C GLY A 26 -7.00 9.91 11.12
N VAL A 27 -7.29 8.99 10.19
CA VAL A 27 -6.28 8.12 9.57
C VAL A 27 -5.54 8.90 8.48
N GLU A 28 -4.32 9.33 8.79
CA GLU A 28 -3.52 10.13 7.85
C GLU A 28 -2.92 9.31 6.68
N ILE A 29 -2.66 8.02 6.91
CA ILE A 29 -2.13 7.08 5.91
C ILE A 29 -2.87 5.75 6.08
N LEU A 30 -3.50 5.30 5.01
CA LEU A 30 -4.26 4.06 4.94
C LEU A 30 -3.76 3.21 3.76
N GLY A 31 -3.14 2.07 4.04
CA GLY A 31 -2.77 1.09 3.02
C GLY A 31 -4.00 0.27 2.63
N VAL A 32 -4.35 0.28 1.35
CA VAL A 32 -5.51 -0.43 0.80
C VAL A 32 -5.06 -1.63 -0.02
N GLN A 33 -5.61 -2.81 0.25
CA GLN A 33 -5.38 -4.02 -0.55
C GLN A 33 -6.67 -4.42 -1.29
N GLU A 34 -6.51 -5.16 -2.39
CA GLU A 34 -7.61 -5.68 -3.22
C GLU A 34 -8.60 -4.61 -3.68
N HIS A 35 -8.11 -3.44 -4.11
CA HIS A 35 -9.02 -2.39 -4.61
C HIS A 35 -9.64 -2.73 -5.96
N ARG A 36 -9.07 -3.67 -6.73
CA ARG A 36 -9.60 -4.19 -8.01
C ARG A 36 -9.86 -3.12 -9.09
N ARG A 37 -9.11 -2.01 -9.07
CA ARG A 37 -9.12 -0.98 -10.12
C ARG A 37 -8.00 -1.26 -11.12
N VAL A 38 -8.38 -1.54 -12.36
CA VAL A 38 -7.44 -1.72 -13.47
C VAL A 38 -7.24 -0.37 -14.14
N HIS A 39 -5.99 0.02 -14.36
CA HIS A 39 -5.62 1.22 -15.11
C HIS A 39 -4.44 0.90 -16.03
N HIS A 40 -4.18 1.77 -17.00
CA HIS A 40 -3.16 1.53 -18.04
C HIS A 40 -1.75 1.83 -17.54
N ASP A 41 -1.62 2.86 -16.69
CA ASP A 41 -0.33 3.27 -16.15
C ASP A 41 0.08 2.38 -14.96
N PRO A 42 1.37 2.26 -14.64
CA PRO A 42 1.80 1.50 -13.45
C PRO A 42 1.23 2.07 -12.14
N ILE A 43 1.00 3.39 -12.10
CA ILE A 43 0.39 4.09 -10.98
C ILE A 43 -0.67 5.05 -11.47
N ALA A 44 -1.81 5.05 -10.77
CA ALA A 44 -2.84 6.07 -10.88
C ALA A 44 -2.95 6.90 -9.60
N TYR A 45 -3.16 8.20 -9.79
CA TYR A 45 -3.46 9.15 -8.72
C TYR A 45 -4.91 9.60 -8.87
N CYS A 46 -5.70 9.41 -7.82
CA CYS A 46 -7.09 9.84 -7.77
C CYS A 46 -7.30 10.73 -6.54
N ARG A 47 -7.96 11.88 -6.72
CA ARG A 47 -8.34 12.74 -5.59
C ARG A 47 -9.80 12.46 -5.26
N VAL A 48 -10.07 12.15 -3.99
CA VAL A 48 -11.42 11.84 -3.51
C VAL A 48 -11.64 12.54 -2.19
N GLY A 49 -12.56 13.50 -2.15
CA GLY A 49 -12.76 14.38 -1.01
C GLY A 49 -11.50 15.17 -0.65
N GLY A 50 -11.14 15.17 0.63
CA GLY A 50 -9.90 15.77 1.16
C GLY A 50 -8.68 14.85 1.07
N CYS A 51 -8.83 13.64 0.54
CA CYS A 51 -7.78 12.62 0.46
C CYS A 51 -7.25 12.41 -0.98
N SER A 52 -6.04 11.87 -1.06
CA SER A 52 -5.40 11.40 -2.29
C SER A 52 -5.24 9.90 -2.24
N PHE A 53 -5.75 9.20 -3.23
CA PHE A 53 -5.62 7.76 -3.38
C PHE A 53 -4.64 7.42 -4.50
N ILE A 54 -3.55 6.76 -4.15
CA ILE A 54 -2.50 6.32 -5.05
C ILE A 54 -2.64 4.82 -5.22
N THR A 55 -2.72 4.33 -6.44
CA THR A 55 -2.93 2.90 -6.69
C THR A 55 -1.97 2.37 -7.71
N SER A 56 -1.44 1.18 -7.47
CA SER A 56 -0.91 0.30 -8.51
C SER A 56 -2.06 -0.32 -9.30
N SER A 57 -1.84 -0.79 -10.53
CA SER A 57 -2.93 -1.42 -11.29
C SER A 57 -3.24 -2.80 -10.73
N ALA A 58 -4.54 -3.10 -10.61
CA ALA A 58 -5.00 -4.48 -10.52
C ALA A 58 -4.82 -5.17 -11.88
N TRP A 59 -4.75 -6.50 -11.89
CA TRP A 59 -4.64 -7.29 -13.11
C TRP A 59 -5.95 -8.03 -13.42
N ARG A 60 -6.15 -8.41 -14.68
CA ARG A 60 -7.28 -9.27 -15.08
C ARG A 60 -6.86 -10.73 -15.00
N ASN A 61 -7.67 -11.55 -14.34
CA ASN A 61 -7.46 -12.99 -14.32
C ASN A 61 -7.97 -13.65 -15.63
N LYS A 62 -7.84 -14.98 -15.73
CA LYS A 62 -8.28 -15.77 -16.90
C LYS A 62 -9.78 -15.59 -17.22
N ALA A 63 -10.60 -15.27 -16.23
CA ALA A 63 -12.02 -14.98 -16.37
C ALA A 63 -12.32 -13.49 -16.67
N GLN A 64 -11.31 -12.70 -17.03
CA GLN A 64 -11.40 -11.25 -17.27
C GLN A 64 -11.86 -10.42 -16.06
N ALA A 65 -11.87 -11.00 -14.85
CA ALA A 65 -12.21 -10.30 -13.63
C ALA A 65 -10.98 -9.58 -13.03
N ALA A 66 -11.17 -8.35 -12.58
CA ALA A 66 -10.12 -7.56 -11.91
C ALA A 66 -9.78 -8.20 -10.56
N THR A 67 -8.51 -8.49 -10.33
CA THR A 67 -7.99 -9.17 -9.14
C THR A 67 -6.80 -8.39 -8.59
N GLY A 68 -6.66 -8.36 -7.26
CA GLY A 68 -5.56 -7.70 -6.58
C GLY A 68 -5.60 -6.17 -6.67
N GLY A 69 -4.42 -5.58 -6.85
CA GLY A 69 -4.18 -4.15 -6.74
C GLY A 69 -3.91 -3.72 -5.30
N VAL A 70 -2.86 -2.93 -5.12
CA VAL A 70 -2.51 -2.28 -3.87
C VAL A 70 -2.55 -0.76 -4.02
N GLY A 71 -3.02 -0.09 -2.98
CA GLY A 71 -3.17 1.36 -2.96
C GLY A 71 -2.80 1.97 -1.62
N LEU A 72 -2.66 3.28 -1.62
CA LEU A 72 -2.31 4.10 -0.47
C LEU A 72 -3.19 5.34 -0.49
N MET A 73 -4.06 5.44 0.51
CA MET A 73 -4.88 6.62 0.74
C MET A 73 -4.18 7.53 1.74
N LEU A 74 -4.05 8.79 1.37
CA LEU A 74 -3.29 9.81 2.08
C LEU A 74 -4.19 11.00 2.37
N SER A 75 -4.11 11.51 3.59
CA SER A 75 -4.69 12.82 3.91
C SER A 75 -3.98 13.93 3.12
N SER A 76 -4.66 15.06 2.92
CA SER A 76 -4.07 16.26 2.29
C SER A 76 -2.76 16.70 2.94
N ARG A 77 -2.63 16.53 4.27
CA ARG A 77 -1.42 16.84 5.03
C ARG A 77 -0.25 15.95 4.60
N VAL A 78 -0.45 14.63 4.62
CA VAL A 78 0.62 13.68 4.29
C VAL A 78 0.94 13.69 2.81
N ARG A 79 -0.05 13.94 1.95
CA ARG A 79 0.16 14.09 0.51
C ARG A 79 1.22 15.15 0.17
N ARG A 80 1.33 16.22 0.95
CA ARG A 80 2.37 17.26 0.78
C ARG A 80 3.77 16.78 1.13
N ALA A 81 3.88 15.82 2.05
CA ALA A 81 5.14 15.18 2.41
C ALA A 81 5.52 14.06 1.43
N LEU A 82 4.63 13.63 0.53
CA LEU A 82 4.94 12.57 -0.43
C LEU A 82 5.95 13.07 -1.47
N ARG A 83 7.14 12.47 -1.45
CA ARG A 83 8.22 12.74 -2.41
C ARG A 83 8.08 11.92 -3.67
N ARG A 84 7.83 10.61 -3.53
CA ARG A 84 7.71 9.68 -4.65
C ARG A 84 6.81 8.51 -4.27
N ALA A 85 5.98 8.06 -5.20
CA ALA A 85 5.36 6.74 -5.14
C ALA A 85 5.69 5.97 -6.41
N TYR A 86 6.04 4.69 -6.29
CA TYR A 86 6.33 3.83 -7.43
C TYR A 86 5.87 2.40 -7.15
N GLN A 87 5.46 1.73 -8.22
CA GLN A 87 5.10 0.32 -8.19
C GLN A 87 6.40 -0.48 -8.27
N HIS A 88 6.63 -1.38 -7.31
CA HIS A 88 7.74 -2.33 -7.39
C HIS A 88 7.28 -3.61 -8.09
N THR A 89 6.10 -4.12 -7.70
CA THR A 89 5.38 -5.20 -8.39
C THR A 89 3.88 -4.94 -8.35
N GLU A 90 3.07 -5.75 -9.03
CA GLU A 90 1.59 -5.70 -8.94
C GLU A 90 1.04 -5.83 -7.50
N ARG A 91 1.87 -6.33 -6.58
CA ARG A 91 1.52 -6.60 -5.19
C ARG A 91 2.26 -5.71 -4.19
N ILE A 92 3.19 -4.86 -4.65
CA ILE A 92 4.05 -4.03 -3.79
C ILE A 92 4.05 -2.60 -4.32
N LEU A 93 3.48 -1.68 -3.54
CA LEU A 93 3.51 -0.24 -3.77
C LEU A 93 4.37 0.44 -2.72
N ILE A 94 5.34 1.25 -3.16
CA ILE A 94 6.27 1.94 -2.28
C ILE A 94 6.05 3.44 -2.39
N ALA A 95 5.97 4.11 -1.24
CA ALA A 95 5.83 5.55 -1.14
C ALA A 95 6.85 6.14 -0.17
N ASN A 96 7.66 7.08 -0.66
CA ASN A 96 8.67 7.81 0.08
C ASN A 96 8.12 9.17 0.49
N PHE A 97 8.25 9.49 1.78
CA PHE A 97 7.80 10.74 2.39
C PHE A 97 8.98 11.51 2.95
N ASP A 98 9.04 12.79 2.62
CA ASP A 98 9.96 13.73 3.24
C ASP A 98 9.52 13.98 4.69
N GLY A 99 10.44 13.71 5.59
CA GLY A 99 10.27 13.86 7.03
C GLY A 99 11.64 13.84 7.70
N ASN A 100 11.67 14.20 8.98
CA ASN A 100 12.84 13.96 9.82
C ASN A 100 12.40 13.07 10.99
N PRO A 101 12.63 11.75 10.91
CA PRO A 101 13.41 11.03 9.90
C PRO A 101 12.57 10.73 8.62
N VAL A 102 13.19 10.62 7.43
CA VAL A 102 12.49 10.28 6.16
C VAL A 102 11.67 8.99 6.34
N THR A 103 10.49 8.88 5.73
CA THR A 103 9.60 7.74 5.99
C THR A 103 9.26 7.03 4.69
N THR A 104 9.40 5.71 4.67
CA THR A 104 9.06 4.89 3.49
C THR A 104 7.93 3.95 3.87
N VAL A 105 6.80 4.03 3.17
CA VAL A 105 5.65 3.14 3.41
C VAL A 105 5.56 2.16 2.25
N MET A 106 5.44 0.88 2.58
CA MET A 106 5.31 -0.21 1.61
C MET A 106 3.97 -0.91 1.86
N VAL A 107 3.07 -0.82 0.89
CA VAL A 107 1.80 -1.56 0.93
C VAL A 107 1.98 -2.84 0.12
N VAL A 108 1.75 -3.96 0.80
CA VAL A 108 2.04 -5.30 0.25
C VAL A 108 0.79 -6.16 0.33
N TYR A 109 0.52 -6.93 -0.73
CA TYR A 109 -0.55 -7.93 -0.76
C TYR A 109 0.02 -9.31 -1.07
N SER A 110 0.08 -10.18 -0.06
CA SER A 110 0.67 -11.51 -0.22
C SER A 110 -0.14 -12.38 -1.20
N PRO A 111 0.51 -13.32 -1.89
CA PRO A 111 -0.18 -14.41 -2.57
C PRO A 111 -1.07 -15.19 -1.60
N THR A 112 -2.12 -15.81 -2.12
CA THR A 112 -3.01 -16.68 -1.35
C THR A 112 -2.41 -18.08 -1.22
N ASN A 113 -2.85 -18.87 -0.24
CA ASN A 113 -2.36 -20.25 -0.02
C ASN A 113 -2.61 -21.21 -1.19
N VAL A 114 -3.42 -20.81 -2.16
CA VAL A 114 -3.69 -21.56 -3.40
C VAL A 114 -2.76 -21.17 -4.55
N ALA A 115 -1.86 -20.20 -4.34
CA ALA A 115 -0.84 -19.83 -5.31
C ALA A 115 0.19 -20.94 -5.45
N LEU A 116 0.83 -21.01 -6.62
CA LEU A 116 1.92 -21.93 -6.86
C LEU A 116 3.10 -21.58 -5.94
N VAL A 117 3.84 -22.59 -5.49
CA VAL A 117 5.01 -22.39 -4.62
C VAL A 117 6.02 -21.44 -5.27
N GLU A 118 6.21 -21.57 -6.58
CA GLU A 118 7.08 -20.69 -7.38
C GLU A 118 6.66 -19.21 -7.31
N ASP A 119 5.35 -18.93 -7.37
CA ASP A 119 4.82 -17.55 -7.26
C ASP A 119 5.03 -16.98 -5.85
N VAL A 120 4.96 -17.85 -4.83
CA VAL A 120 5.18 -17.48 -3.43
C VAL A 120 6.65 -17.17 -3.18
N GLU A 121 7.55 -18.03 -3.64
CA GLU A 121 9.00 -17.83 -3.51
C GLU A 121 9.44 -16.55 -4.22
N LYS A 122 9.05 -16.37 -5.48
CA LYS A 122 9.32 -15.16 -6.25
C LYS A 122 8.82 -13.90 -5.54
N PHE A 123 7.61 -13.95 -4.97
CA PHE A 123 7.08 -12.82 -4.20
C PHE A 123 7.94 -12.47 -2.99
N TYR A 124 8.45 -13.46 -2.25
CA TYR A 124 9.33 -13.21 -1.11
C TYR A 124 10.71 -12.70 -1.53
N GLU A 125 11.22 -13.13 -2.68
CA GLU A 125 12.45 -12.58 -3.28
C GLU A 125 12.27 -11.12 -3.70
N ASP A 126 11.16 -10.80 -4.37
CA ASP A 126 10.80 -9.43 -4.76
C ASP A 126 10.64 -8.54 -3.51
N LEU A 127 9.94 -9.03 -2.48
CA LEU A 127 9.78 -8.31 -1.22
C LEU A 127 11.12 -8.07 -0.53
N ARG A 128 12.00 -9.07 -0.54
CA ARG A 128 13.34 -8.95 0.02
C ARG A 128 14.12 -7.87 -0.72
N THR A 129 14.15 -7.92 -2.05
CA THR A 129 14.80 -6.91 -2.91
C THR A 129 14.26 -5.51 -2.62
N ALA A 130 12.94 -5.36 -2.55
CA ALA A 130 12.28 -4.10 -2.22
C ALA A 130 12.69 -3.54 -0.86
N ILE A 131 12.92 -4.41 0.14
CA ILE A 131 13.41 -4.02 1.47
C ILE A 131 14.90 -3.61 1.43
N TRP A 132 15.73 -4.32 0.67
CA TRP A 132 17.16 -4.03 0.54
C TRP A 132 17.45 -2.74 -0.23
N ASP A 133 16.60 -2.40 -1.20
CA ASP A 133 16.69 -1.13 -1.94
C ASP A 133 16.40 0.10 -1.06
N VAL A 134 15.78 -0.10 0.11
CA VAL A 134 15.61 0.95 1.11
C VAL A 134 16.92 1.13 1.89
N PRO A 135 17.50 2.35 1.97
CA PRO A 135 18.80 2.55 2.59
C PRO A 135 18.86 2.00 4.03
N THR A 136 19.97 1.33 4.38
CA THR A 136 20.11 0.45 5.55
C THR A 136 19.92 1.13 6.91
N HIS A 137 20.06 2.45 6.98
CA HIS A 137 19.79 3.25 8.18
C HIS A 137 18.30 3.56 8.39
N ASN A 138 17.41 2.96 7.57
CA ASN A 138 16.00 3.33 7.51
C ASN A 138 14.99 2.28 7.94
N PHE A 139 15.42 1.21 8.61
CA PHE A 139 14.55 0.08 8.87
C PHE A 139 13.87 0.16 10.25
N LEU A 140 12.55 0.37 10.26
CA LEU A 140 11.69 0.05 11.40
C LEU A 140 10.53 -0.81 10.93
N ALA A 141 10.70 -2.12 10.91
CA ALA A 141 9.58 -3.05 10.81
C ALA A 141 8.78 -2.99 12.12
N ARG A 142 7.62 -2.34 12.11
CA ARG A 142 6.74 -2.28 13.29
C ARG A 142 6.01 -3.62 13.45
N ARG A 143 6.63 -4.54 14.19
CA ARG A 143 5.95 -5.48 15.09
C ARG A 143 6.11 -4.88 16.49
N GLU A 144 5.06 -4.92 17.31
CA GLU A 144 4.98 -4.24 18.61
C GLU A 144 6.22 -4.49 19.50
N SER A 145 7.11 -3.50 19.61
CA SER A 145 7.99 -3.16 20.75
C SER A 145 9.09 -2.16 20.31
N THR A 146 9.78 -1.58 21.28
CA THR A 146 10.12 -0.15 21.41
C THR A 146 11.42 0.33 20.71
N GLY A 147 11.45 1.64 20.38
CA GLY A 147 12.59 2.55 20.62
C GLY A 147 13.86 2.48 19.72
N ALA A 148 14.01 3.47 18.83
CA ALA A 148 15.22 4.30 18.63
C ALA A 148 14.97 5.22 17.42
N THR A 149 15.73 6.30 17.29
CA THR A 149 15.67 7.30 16.21
C THR A 149 15.80 6.64 14.85
N ARG A 150 14.67 6.45 14.14
CA ARG A 150 14.55 5.53 13.00
C ARG A 150 13.62 6.10 11.95
N GLN A 151 14.09 6.20 10.71
CA GLN A 151 13.20 6.29 9.55
C GLN A 151 12.28 5.06 9.57
N THR A 152 10.99 5.24 9.28
CA THR A 152 9.98 4.20 9.50
C THR A 152 9.69 3.47 8.19
N VAL A 153 9.91 2.14 8.14
CA VAL A 153 9.48 1.25 7.04
C VAL A 153 8.23 0.49 7.48
N VAL A 154 7.06 1.03 7.13
CA VAL A 154 5.80 0.36 7.48
C VAL A 154 5.50 -0.67 6.40
N LEU A 155 5.74 -1.94 6.72
CA LEU A 155 5.15 -3.07 6.01
C LEU A 155 3.72 -3.25 6.48
N VAL A 156 2.80 -3.27 5.54
CA VAL A 156 1.38 -3.53 5.77
C VAL A 156 1.10 -4.98 5.36
N PRO A 157 1.17 -5.96 6.28
CA PRO A 157 0.82 -7.34 5.97
C PRO A 157 -0.72 -7.50 5.91
N PRO A 158 -1.22 -8.52 5.20
CA PRO A 158 -2.66 -8.77 5.04
C PRO A 158 -3.36 -9.33 6.30
N TRP A 159 -2.64 -9.60 7.40
CA TRP A 159 -3.20 -10.26 8.58
C TRP A 159 -3.26 -9.32 9.79
N GLY A 160 -4.48 -8.90 10.13
CA GLY A 160 -4.89 -8.71 11.52
C GLY A 160 -5.65 -9.96 11.93
N THR A 161 -5.01 -10.84 12.72
CA THR A 161 -5.78 -11.80 13.52
C THR A 161 -6.44 -11.04 14.66
N ALA A 162 -7.72 -11.36 14.88
CA ALA A 162 -8.55 -10.93 15.99
C ALA A 162 -7.85 -11.00 17.36
#